data_AF-A0A9P9R260-F1
#
_entry.id   AF-A0A9P9R260-F1
#
_cell.length_a   1.000
_cell.length_b   1.000
_cell.length_c   1.000
_cell.angle_alpha   90.00
_cell.angle_beta   90.00
_cell.angle_gamma   90.00
#
_symmetry.space_group_name_H-M   'P 1'
#
loop_
_entity.id
_entity.type
_entity.pdbx_description
1 polymer ?
#
loop_
_entity_poly.entity_id
_entity_poly.type
_entity_poly.pdbx_seq_one_letter_code
_entity_poly.pdbx_strand_id
1 'polypeptide(L)'
;MATVIGATSGAISILQFVASLFAGQRANICTVRVGAALNGGEGPSGGDGSINSIRLHTESQQIIGNGGGGYIGSGGFRDFQIQQINQQQAAFVTLYSSNDALCIPYVTTTWVDGGKYGWVGDWGQRCSAASSFDSP
;
A
#
# COMPACT_ATOMS: atom_id res chain seq x y z
N MET A 1 -54.47 5.29 2.40
CA MET A 1 -53.77 6.02 1.31
C MET A 1 -52.43 5.35 1.09
N ALA A 2 -52.10 5.11 -0.19
CA ALA A 2 -50.94 4.39 -0.72
C ALA A 2 -49.59 4.91 -0.13
N THR A 3 -48.46 4.16 -0.12
CA THR A 3 -47.76 3.70 -1.33
C THR A 3 -46.64 2.69 -0.98
N VAL A 4 -46.67 1.53 -1.65
CA VAL A 4 -45.54 0.75 -2.20
C VAL A 4 -44.23 0.70 -1.38
N ILE A 5 -44.04 -0.38 -0.63
CA ILE A 5 -42.71 -0.92 -0.28
C ILE A 5 -42.59 -2.28 -0.95
N GLY A 6 -42.40 -2.26 -2.26
CA GLY A 6 -42.18 -3.44 -3.08
C GLY A 6 -41.41 -3.02 -4.32
N ALA A 7 -40.34 -3.77 -4.63
CA ALA A 7 -39.50 -3.68 -5.82
C ALA A 7 -38.19 -2.84 -5.76
N THR A 8 -37.40 -2.95 -4.69
CA THR A 8 -35.96 -2.59 -4.76
C THR A 8 -34.98 -3.65 -4.23
N SER A 9 -35.43 -4.88 -3.97
CA SER A 9 -34.56 -5.97 -3.45
C SER A 9 -34.02 -6.94 -4.53
N GLY A 10 -34.41 -6.81 -5.79
CA GLY A 10 -34.03 -7.78 -6.85
C GLY A 10 -32.71 -7.48 -7.57
N ALA A 11 -32.31 -6.21 -7.69
CA ALA A 11 -31.15 -5.82 -8.50
C ALA A 11 -29.82 -5.90 -7.75
N ILE A 12 -29.84 -5.87 -6.41
CA ILE A 12 -28.61 -5.92 -5.60
C ILE A 12 -28.02 -7.34 -5.63
N SER A 13 -28.85 -8.38 -5.62
CA SER A 13 -28.41 -9.78 -5.55
C SER A 13 -27.64 -10.25 -6.79
N ILE A 14 -28.03 -9.78 -7.99
CA ILE A 14 -27.38 -10.19 -9.25
C ILE A 14 -26.01 -9.51 -9.39
N LEU A 15 -25.89 -8.24 -9.01
CA LEU A 15 -24.59 -7.55 -9.01
C LEU A 15 -23.62 -8.15 -7.98
N GLN A 16 -24.10 -8.53 -6.80
CA GLN A 16 -23.29 -9.22 -5.78
C GLN A 16 -22.82 -10.59 -6.27
N PHE A 17 -23.65 -11.33 -7.01
CA PHE A 17 -23.29 -12.64 -7.57
C PHE A 17 -22.29 -12.54 -8.73
N VAL A 18 -22.43 -11.54 -9.61
CA VAL A 18 -21.48 -11.28 -10.71
C VAL A 18 -20.13 -10.80 -10.17
N ALA A 19 -20.11 -9.90 -9.19
CA ALA A 19 -18.87 -9.52 -8.50
C ALA A 19 -18.18 -10.73 -7.82
N SER A 20 -18.96 -11.69 -7.32
CA SER A 20 -18.45 -12.94 -6.73
C SER A 20 -17.89 -13.92 -7.76
N LEU A 21 -18.40 -13.91 -9.00
CA LEU A 21 -17.85 -14.71 -10.10
C LEU A 21 -16.54 -14.12 -10.67
N PHE A 22 -16.42 -12.79 -10.66
CA PHE A 22 -15.16 -12.09 -10.98
C PHE A 22 -14.17 -12.01 -9.81
N ALA A 23 -14.53 -12.51 -8.63
CA ALA A 23 -13.57 -12.86 -7.58
C ALA A 23 -12.73 -14.12 -7.95
N GLY A 24 -12.89 -14.63 -9.18
CA GLY A 24 -12.17 -15.75 -9.78
C GLY A 24 -10.80 -15.38 -10.35
N GLN A 25 -9.95 -14.81 -9.50
CA GLN A 25 -8.49 -14.92 -9.46
C GLN A 25 -8.10 -13.89 -8.42
N ARG A 26 -7.84 -14.31 -7.18
CA ARG A 26 -7.14 -13.44 -6.24
C ARG A 26 -5.82 -13.11 -6.91
N ALA A 27 -5.77 -11.95 -7.57
CA ALA A 27 -4.55 -11.44 -8.16
C ALA A 27 -3.56 -11.46 -7.00
N ASN A 28 -2.43 -12.10 -7.24
CA ASN A 28 -1.42 -12.31 -6.22
C ASN A 28 -0.68 -10.99 -5.97
N ILE A 29 -1.41 -9.96 -5.59
CA ILE A 29 -1.01 -8.57 -5.56
C ILE A 29 -1.06 -8.12 -4.11
N CYS A 30 0.10 -7.75 -3.59
CA CYS A 30 0.20 -6.99 -2.37
C CYS A 30 0.21 -5.50 -2.74
N THR A 31 -0.66 -4.72 -2.11
CA THR A 31 -0.71 -3.27 -2.31
C THR A 31 0.00 -2.57 -1.17
N VAL A 32 1.05 -1.82 -1.47
CA VAL A 32 1.79 -1.01 -0.51
C VAL A 32 1.47 0.45 -0.78
N ARG A 33 0.82 1.14 0.16
CA ARG A 33 0.60 2.59 0.12
C ARG A 33 1.69 3.27 0.93
N VAL A 34 2.38 4.21 0.31
CA VAL A 34 3.38 5.04 0.97
C VAL A 34 2.93 6.50 0.93
N GLY A 35 2.91 7.14 2.09
CA GLY A 35 2.70 8.58 2.21
C GLY A 35 4.00 9.36 2.10
N ALA A 36 3.92 10.61 1.65
CA ALA A 36 4.98 11.61 1.75
C ALA A 36 4.67 12.61 2.87
N ALA A 37 5.69 13.10 3.55
CA ALA A 37 5.52 14.18 4.53
C ALA A 37 5.18 15.51 3.82
N LEU A 38 4.62 16.46 4.59
CA LEU A 38 4.37 17.82 4.10
C LEU A 38 5.66 18.65 4.13
N ASN A 39 5.93 19.37 3.04
CA ASN A 39 6.95 20.42 2.98
C ASN A 39 6.43 21.68 3.69
N GLY A 40 7.19 22.26 4.63
CA GLY A 40 6.83 23.58 5.21
C GLY A 40 7.27 23.82 6.65
N GLY A 41 6.84 24.94 7.23
CA GLY A 41 7.40 25.55 8.45
C GLY A 41 7.41 24.71 9.73
N GLU A 42 6.59 23.66 9.82
CA GLU A 42 6.62 22.66 10.92
C GLU A 42 6.94 21.23 10.44
N GLY A 43 7.12 21.04 9.12
CA GLY A 43 7.46 19.75 8.49
C GLY A 43 8.94 19.67 8.09
N PRO A 44 9.43 18.49 7.68
CA PRO A 44 10.78 18.36 7.17
C PRO A 44 10.96 19.14 5.85
N SER A 45 12.16 19.69 5.63
CA SER A 45 12.53 20.20 4.31
C SER A 45 12.83 19.01 3.39
N GLY A 46 12.08 18.85 2.29
CA GLY A 46 12.23 17.71 1.38
C GLY A 46 11.43 16.48 1.83
N GLY A 47 10.15 16.70 2.15
CA GLY A 47 9.17 15.67 2.50
C GLY A 47 8.69 14.85 1.29
N ASP A 48 8.83 15.41 0.09
CA ASP A 48 8.63 14.73 -1.19
C ASP A 48 9.87 13.98 -1.64
N GLY A 49 9.70 13.03 -2.56
CA GLY A 49 10.83 12.24 -3.07
C GLY A 49 10.39 11.05 -3.90
N SER A 50 11.36 10.20 -4.24
CA SER A 50 11.14 9.08 -5.16
C SER A 50 11.54 7.75 -4.57
N ILE A 51 10.60 6.80 -4.62
CA ILE A 51 10.89 5.39 -4.36
C ILE A 51 11.42 4.79 -5.66
N ASN A 52 12.55 4.10 -5.62
CA ASN A 52 13.09 3.41 -6.78
C ASN A 52 12.39 2.05 -6.98
N SER A 53 12.34 1.24 -5.92
CA SER A 53 11.70 -0.07 -5.97
C SER A 53 11.24 -0.50 -4.59
N ILE A 54 10.31 -1.46 -4.56
CA ILE A 54 9.80 -2.06 -3.34
C ILE A 54 9.92 -3.57 -3.50
N ARG A 55 10.42 -4.23 -2.45
CA ARG A 55 10.56 -5.68 -2.40
C ARG A 55 9.78 -6.26 -1.25
N LEU A 56 9.16 -7.40 -1.52
CA LEU A 56 8.43 -8.19 -0.55
C LEU A 56 9.27 -9.41 -0.19
N HIS A 57 9.44 -9.68 1.09
CA HIS A 57 10.23 -10.81 1.57
C HIS A 57 9.41 -11.74 2.47
N THR A 58 9.75 -13.03 2.44
CA THR A 58 9.31 -14.01 3.43
C THR A 58 10.04 -13.84 4.76
N GLU A 59 9.62 -14.59 5.78
CA GLU A 59 10.34 -14.70 7.06
C GLU A 59 11.80 -15.17 6.87
N SER A 60 12.06 -16.02 5.87
CA SER A 60 13.40 -16.47 5.48
C SER A 60 14.18 -15.45 4.64
N GLN A 61 13.71 -14.19 4.56
CA GLN A 61 14.26 -13.08 3.78
C GLN A 61 14.27 -13.30 2.25
N GLN A 62 13.60 -14.35 1.75
CA GLN A 62 13.51 -14.63 0.32
C GLN A 62 12.58 -13.63 -0.37
N ILE A 63 13.01 -13.09 -1.51
CA ILE A 63 12.20 -12.14 -2.29
C ILE A 63 11.05 -12.89 -2.96
N ILE A 64 9.82 -12.48 -2.65
CA ILE A 64 8.59 -13.03 -3.21
C ILE A 64 7.85 -12.05 -4.10
N GLY A 65 8.26 -10.79 -4.14
CA GLY A 65 7.73 -9.78 -5.05
C GLY A 65 8.70 -8.61 -5.18
N ASN A 66 8.75 -8.02 -6.37
CA ASN A 66 9.56 -6.84 -6.65
C ASN A 66 8.84 -5.96 -7.67
N GLY A 67 8.76 -4.66 -7.41
CA GLY A 67 8.16 -3.72 -8.34
C GLY A 67 7.92 -2.35 -7.73
N GLY A 68 7.04 -1.59 -8.39
CA GLY A 68 6.69 -0.24 -8.00
C GLY A 68 7.71 0.80 -8.43
N GLY A 69 7.75 1.89 -7.69
CA GLY A 69 8.64 3.02 -7.94
C GLY A 69 7.98 4.25 -8.54
N GLY A 70 8.62 5.38 -8.28
CA GLY A 70 8.36 6.72 -8.76
C GLY A 70 8.10 7.71 -7.64
N TYR A 71 7.79 8.93 -8.08
CA TYR A 71 7.75 10.12 -7.24
C TYR A 71 6.45 10.22 -6.45
N ILE A 72 6.54 10.72 -5.21
CA ILE A 72 5.42 11.07 -4.35
C ILE A 72 5.61 12.53 -3.93
N GLY A 73 4.68 13.38 -4.34
CA GLY A 73 4.70 14.80 -4.00
C GLY A 73 4.36 15.02 -2.52
N SER A 74 4.78 16.18 -2.01
CA SER A 74 4.59 16.60 -0.61
C SER A 74 3.15 16.41 -0.13
N GLY A 75 2.98 15.72 1.01
CA GLY A 75 1.67 15.39 1.60
C GLY A 75 0.82 14.41 0.79
N GLY A 76 1.30 13.95 -0.36
CA GLY A 76 0.65 12.98 -1.21
C GLY A 76 0.86 11.55 -0.71
N PHE A 77 0.26 10.61 -1.43
CA PHE A 77 0.50 9.20 -1.24
C PHE A 77 0.50 8.50 -2.59
N ARG A 78 1.08 7.30 -2.63
CA ARG A 78 1.03 6.45 -3.81
C ARG A 78 0.84 4.99 -3.42
N ASP A 79 0.00 4.32 -4.21
CA ASP A 79 -0.25 2.89 -4.08
C ASP A 79 0.62 2.13 -5.08
N PHE A 80 1.38 1.18 -4.58
CA PHE A 80 2.22 0.29 -5.37
C PHE A 80 1.63 -1.11 -5.33
N GLN A 81 1.15 -1.58 -6.47
CA GLN A 81 0.67 -2.93 -6.64
C GLN A 81 1.83 -3.84 -7.02
N ILE A 82 2.17 -4.78 -6.15
CA ILE A 82 3.32 -5.67 -6.34
C ILE A 82 2.82 -7.08 -6.47
N GLN A 83 3.05 -7.65 -7.65
CA GLN A 83 2.75 -9.03 -7.92
C GLN A 83 3.75 -9.93 -7.18
N GLN A 84 3.22 -10.84 -6.39
CA GLN A 84 3.94 -11.89 -5.71
C GLN A 84 4.05 -13.14 -6.58
N ILE A 85 5.10 -13.91 -6.36
CA ILE A 85 5.36 -15.19 -7.03
C ILE A 85 4.40 -16.27 -6.50
N ASN A 86 4.03 -16.21 -5.23
CA ASN A 86 3.14 -17.16 -4.55
C ASN A 86 2.13 -16.44 -3.65
N GLN A 87 1.04 -17.11 -3.25
CA GLN A 87 -0.01 -16.52 -2.39
C GLN A 87 0.40 -16.40 -0.91
N GLN A 88 1.70 -16.33 -0.65
CA GLN A 88 2.23 -16.23 0.69
C GLN A 88 2.19 -14.77 1.15
N GLN A 89 1.70 -14.55 2.37
CA GLN A 89 1.82 -13.25 3.02
C GLN A 89 3.30 -12.89 3.13
N ALA A 90 3.70 -11.68 2.74
CA ALA A 90 5.08 -11.27 3.00
C ALA A 90 5.22 -10.92 4.48
N ALA A 91 6.39 -11.22 5.03
CA ALA A 91 6.75 -10.83 6.38
C ALA A 91 7.35 -9.41 6.37
N PHE A 92 8.08 -9.05 5.32
CA PHE A 92 8.78 -7.77 5.24
C PHE A 92 8.50 -7.03 3.94
N VAL A 93 8.45 -5.71 4.04
CA VAL A 93 8.38 -4.78 2.91
C VAL A 93 9.60 -3.87 2.97
N THR A 94 10.47 -4.00 1.98
CA THR A 94 11.67 -3.17 1.87
C THR A 94 11.45 -2.09 0.82
N LEU A 95 11.55 -0.82 1.23
CA LEU A 95 11.48 0.34 0.34
C LEU A 95 12.89 0.78 -0.02
N TYR A 96 13.21 0.84 -1.31
CA TYR A 96 14.47 1.37 -1.80
C TYR A 96 14.24 2.77 -2.36
N SER A 97 14.81 3.79 -1.71
CA SER A 97 14.80 5.17 -2.22
C SER A 97 15.80 5.33 -3.37
N SER A 98 15.56 6.30 -4.26
CA SER A 98 16.57 6.74 -5.23
C SER A 98 17.48 7.83 -4.63
N ASN A 99 18.22 8.57 -5.46
CA ASN A 99 18.97 9.77 -5.04
C ASN A 99 18.07 10.93 -4.55
N ASP A 100 16.75 10.75 -4.63
CA ASP A 100 15.71 11.68 -4.21
C ASP A 100 15.01 11.10 -2.98
N ALA A 101 15.51 11.43 -1.79
CA ALA A 101 15.08 10.84 -0.52
C ALA A 101 13.65 11.27 -0.15
N LEU A 102 12.80 10.30 0.18
CA LEU A 102 11.41 10.52 0.58
C LEU A 102 11.24 10.45 2.10
N CYS A 103 10.56 11.42 2.70
CA CYS A 103 10.09 11.33 4.08
C CYS A 103 8.79 10.54 4.17
N ILE A 104 8.81 9.41 4.86
CA ILE A 104 7.66 8.49 4.92
C ILE A 104 7.02 8.54 6.31
N PRO A 105 5.92 9.29 6.47
CA PRO A 105 5.19 9.36 7.74
C PRO A 105 4.45 8.07 8.09
N TYR A 106 3.95 7.37 7.08
CA TYR A 106 3.23 6.12 7.24
C TYR A 106 3.37 5.25 5.99
N VAL A 107 3.26 3.95 6.22
CA VAL A 107 3.12 2.93 5.18
C VAL A 107 1.95 2.06 5.56
N THR A 108 1.08 1.74 4.61
CA THR A 108 0.05 0.71 4.82
C THR A 108 0.17 -0.36 3.75
N THR A 109 -0.15 -1.59 4.14
CA THR A 109 -0.02 -2.75 3.28
C THR A 109 -1.33 -3.51 3.29
N THR A 110 -1.82 -3.86 2.10
CA THR A 110 -2.91 -4.81 1.91
C THR A 110 -2.34 -6.06 1.27
N TRP A 111 -2.31 -7.15 2.02
CA TRP A 111 -1.80 -8.45 1.57
C TRP A 111 -2.77 -9.15 0.61
N VAL A 112 -2.30 -10.25 0.01
CA VAL A 112 -3.04 -11.06 -0.95
C VAL A 112 -4.26 -11.78 -0.37
N ASP A 113 -4.30 -11.97 0.94
CA ASP A 113 -5.45 -12.49 1.67
C ASP A 113 -6.47 -11.38 2.03
N GLY A 114 -6.14 -10.12 1.73
CA GLY A 114 -6.94 -8.94 2.08
C GLY A 114 -6.63 -8.36 3.47
N GLY A 115 -5.69 -8.95 4.21
CA GLY A 115 -5.24 -8.44 5.50
C GLY A 115 -4.61 -7.05 5.35
N LYS A 116 -5.00 -6.11 6.22
CA LYS A 116 -4.54 -4.72 6.20
C LYS A 116 -3.68 -4.43 7.41
N TYR A 117 -2.49 -3.92 7.15
CA TYR A 117 -1.50 -3.61 8.17
C TYR A 117 -0.97 -2.20 7.92
N GLY A 118 -0.56 -1.53 8.98
CA GLY A 118 -0.09 -0.16 8.91
C GLY A 118 1.07 0.04 9.86
N TRP A 119 2.03 0.82 9.40
CA TRP A 119 3.14 1.29 10.20
C TRP A 119 3.18 2.82 10.12
N VAL A 120 3.40 3.43 11.28
CA VAL A 120 3.59 4.88 11.41
C VAL A 120 5.02 5.07 11.87
N GLY A 121 5.78 5.84 11.11
CA GLY A 121 7.18 6.08 11.43
C GLY A 121 7.40 7.27 12.33
N ASP A 122 8.60 7.34 12.89
CA ASP A 122 9.09 8.55 13.53
C ASP A 122 9.55 9.57 12.47
N TRP A 123 9.17 10.82 12.70
CA TRP A 123 9.39 11.93 11.77
C TRP A 123 10.59 12.75 12.28
N GLY A 124 11.72 12.68 11.59
CA GLY A 124 12.88 13.55 11.87
C GLY A 124 12.82 14.86 11.07
N GLN A 125 13.45 15.93 11.57
CA GLN A 125 13.59 17.21 10.83
C GLN A 125 14.29 17.06 9.47
N ARG A 126 15.04 15.97 9.27
CA ARG A 126 15.71 15.61 8.01
C ARG A 126 15.58 14.11 7.78
N CYS A 127 15.11 13.71 6.60
CA CYS A 127 14.96 12.30 6.23
C CYS A 127 16.25 11.81 5.59
N SER A 128 17.21 11.39 6.43
CA SER A 128 18.52 10.88 5.98
C SER A 128 18.95 9.58 6.64
N ALA A 129 18.06 8.87 7.33
CA ALA A 129 18.36 7.58 7.96
C ALA A 129 17.65 6.44 7.22
N ALA A 130 18.41 5.40 6.86
CA ALA A 130 17.88 4.18 6.26
C ALA A 130 16.95 3.49 7.27
N SER A 131 15.65 3.43 6.97
CA SER A 131 14.68 2.67 7.75
C SER A 131 14.46 1.31 7.07
N SER A 132 14.96 0.24 7.69
CA SER A 132 14.49 -1.12 7.42
C SER A 132 13.23 -1.36 8.24
N PHE A 133 12.15 -1.78 7.59
CA PHE A 133 10.86 -2.04 8.24
C PHE A 133 10.71 -3.53 8.55
N ASP A 134 10.67 -3.86 9.85
CA ASP A 134 10.19 -5.15 10.34
C ASP A 134 8.69 -5.03 10.63
N SER A 135 7.87 -5.87 9.99
CA SER A 135 6.48 -6.06 10.43
C SER A 135 6.50 -6.92 11.70
N PRO A 136 5.68 -6.63 12.73
CA PRO A 136 5.53 -7.51 13.89
C PRO A 136 4.87 -8.84 13.54
#